data_AF-A0A3M2BCJ3-F1
#
_entry.id   AF-A0A3M2BCJ3-F1
#
_cell.length_a   1.000
_cell.length_b   1.000
_cell.length_c   1.000
_cell.angle_alpha   90.00
_cell.angle_beta   90.00
_cell.angle_gamma   90.00
#
_symmetry.space_group_name_H-M   'P 1'
#
loop_
_entity.id
_entity.type
_entity.pdbx_description
1 polymer ?
#
loop_
_entity_poly.entity_id
_entity_poly.type
_entity_poly.pdbx_seq_one_letter_code
_entity_poly.pdbx_strand_id
1 'polypeptide(L)'
;MNHKPIDEMSGIARSRTYEDIYWVHNDSGDRARIFPIRLDGSVVVPPFISRRDSSDRPEDPTTAYEGIQIEGAVNIDWEDIACDGDTLYIADTGNNGNARRDLAVYVVKEPNPETTLQAHALKRLPVAYPDQKAFPGDVWRFDCEAIFVFQGKLYFLTKHRAPRQLSTPENGTKLYRLDTQYTDRLNTLTLVDTHDNLGGWVTAAAMSPDERRLAVLCQAPQQSLWLFERPARGDKFLTQGKAKQIPLQNGKQCEAIEWIDNQRLVITNEQREIFVVDLGSVL
;
A
#
# COMPACT_ATOMS: atom_id res chain seq x y z
N MET A 1 -0.81 17.71 -4.05
CA MET A 1 -0.78 17.96 -2.59
C MET A 1 0.44 18.80 -2.23
N ASN A 2 0.34 19.71 -1.24
CA ASN A 2 1.39 20.70 -0.92
C ASN A 2 2.07 20.50 0.44
N HIS A 3 1.73 19.43 1.17
CA HIS A 3 2.33 19.14 2.47
C HIS A 3 3.71 18.51 2.28
N LYS A 4 4.78 19.28 2.53
CA LYS A 4 6.17 18.87 2.25
C LYS A 4 6.62 17.56 2.92
N PRO A 5 6.20 17.22 4.16
CA PRO A 5 6.57 15.96 4.79
C PRO A 5 6.07 14.70 4.05
N ILE A 6 5.15 14.85 3.10
CA ILE A 6 4.81 13.80 2.14
C ILE A 6 5.61 14.11 0.88
N ASP A 7 6.58 13.28 0.53
CA ASP A 7 7.50 13.50 -0.59
C ASP A 7 7.75 12.27 -1.47
N GLU A 8 7.38 11.06 -1.04
CA GLU A 8 7.46 9.81 -1.83
C GLU A 8 6.32 8.85 -1.45
N MET A 9 5.07 9.22 -1.75
CA MET A 9 3.91 8.44 -1.31
C MET A 9 3.81 7.08 -2.00
N SER A 10 3.96 6.00 -1.23
CA SER A 10 3.95 4.61 -1.74
C SER A 10 2.64 3.87 -1.47
N GLY A 11 2.02 4.08 -0.30
CA GLY A 11 0.75 3.41 0.06
C GLY A 11 -0.42 4.36 0.33
N ILE A 12 -1.65 3.88 0.08
CA ILE A 12 -2.90 4.56 0.44
C ILE A 12 -3.96 3.56 0.90
N ALA A 13 -4.57 3.80 2.06
CA ALA A 13 -5.69 3.01 2.57
C ALA A 13 -6.85 3.91 2.98
N ARG A 14 -8.08 3.54 2.60
CA ARG A 14 -9.27 4.27 3.03
C ARG A 14 -9.57 3.91 4.48
N SER A 15 -9.75 4.93 5.30
CA SER A 15 -10.18 4.75 6.68
C SER A 15 -11.57 4.12 6.75
N ARG A 16 -11.76 3.19 7.70
CA ARG A 16 -13.08 2.58 7.97
C ARG A 16 -13.70 3.13 9.25
N THR A 17 -12.92 3.84 10.07
CA THR A 17 -13.35 4.45 11.33
C THR A 17 -13.72 5.93 11.15
N TYR A 18 -12.92 6.67 10.40
CA TYR A 18 -13.07 8.11 10.17
C TYR A 18 -13.52 8.38 8.73
N GLU A 19 -14.63 9.10 8.59
CA GLU A 19 -15.21 9.46 7.29
C GLU A 19 -14.28 10.40 6.50
N ASP A 20 -14.22 10.22 5.18
CA ASP A 20 -13.41 11.01 4.24
C ASP A 20 -11.89 11.06 4.52
N ILE A 21 -11.38 10.14 5.34
CA ILE A 21 -9.94 9.99 5.62
C ILE A 21 -9.32 8.88 4.78
N TYR A 22 -8.13 9.16 4.28
CA TYR A 22 -7.22 8.19 3.68
C TYR A 22 -5.89 8.26 4.40
N TRP A 23 -5.35 7.10 4.78
CA TRP A 23 -4.04 6.98 5.38
C TRP A 23 -3.01 6.77 4.28
N VAL A 24 -1.96 7.58 4.29
CA VAL A 24 -0.83 7.44 3.36
C VAL A 24 0.47 7.40 4.13
N HIS A 25 1.52 6.83 3.53
CA HIS A 25 2.88 6.89 4.04
C HIS A 25 3.86 7.15 2.91
N ASN A 26 5.05 7.61 3.26
CA ASN A 26 6.17 7.68 2.32
C ASN A 26 6.84 6.31 2.18
N ASP A 27 7.60 6.16 1.10
CA ASP A 27 8.44 5.02 0.77
C ASP A 27 9.68 4.92 1.71
N SER A 28 10.64 4.09 1.34
CA SER A 28 11.86 3.75 2.06
C SER A 28 12.66 4.95 2.54
N GLY A 29 13.25 4.81 3.74
CA GLY A 29 14.16 5.82 4.30
C GLY A 29 13.50 7.00 5.03
N ASP A 30 12.17 7.14 4.97
CA ASP A 30 11.45 8.05 5.88
C ASP A 30 11.41 7.50 7.32
N ARG A 31 10.93 8.30 8.27
CA ARG A 31 10.52 7.82 9.59
C ARG A 31 9.29 6.92 9.46
N ALA A 32 9.09 6.05 10.44
CA ALA A 32 7.88 5.21 10.50
C ALA A 32 6.65 6.06 10.87
N ARG A 33 6.01 6.71 9.91
CA ARG A 33 4.88 7.62 10.14
C ARG A 33 3.83 7.48 9.03
N ILE A 34 2.59 7.83 9.38
CA ILE A 34 1.47 7.89 8.44
C ILE A 34 0.82 9.28 8.48
N PHE A 35 0.13 9.62 7.40
CA PHE A 35 -0.53 10.92 7.25
C PHE A 35 -2.01 10.70 6.89
N PRO A 36 -2.94 11.34 7.62
CA PRO A 36 -4.32 11.41 7.21
C PRO A 36 -4.50 12.50 6.15
N ILE A 37 -5.07 12.13 5.00
CA ILE A 37 -5.40 13.06 3.92
C ILE A 37 -6.88 12.95 3.54
N ARG A 38 -7.37 13.97 2.83
CA ARG A 38 -8.63 13.92 2.07
C ARG A 38 -8.34 13.79 0.58
N LEU A 39 -9.35 13.43 -0.21
CA LEU A 39 -9.23 13.28 -1.67
C LEU A 39 -8.91 14.58 -2.42
N ASP A 40 -9.13 15.75 -1.81
CA ASP A 40 -8.69 17.04 -2.35
C ASP A 40 -7.18 17.28 -2.14
N GLY A 41 -6.48 16.35 -1.48
CA GLY A 41 -5.06 16.41 -1.16
C GLY A 41 -4.74 17.27 0.04
N SER A 42 -5.72 17.71 0.83
CA SER A 42 -5.48 18.35 2.12
C SER A 42 -5.07 17.32 3.17
N VAL A 43 -4.08 17.65 3.99
CA VAL A 43 -3.69 16.86 5.16
C VAL A 43 -4.58 17.25 6.33
N VAL A 44 -5.07 16.27 7.09
CA VAL A 44 -5.81 16.52 8.32
C VAL A 44 -4.81 16.77 9.45
N VAL A 45 -4.77 18.02 9.89
CA VAL A 45 -3.88 18.45 10.97
C VAL A 45 -4.69 18.57 12.26
N PRO A 46 -4.24 18.00 13.39
CA PRO A 46 -4.91 18.17 14.66
C PRO A 46 -5.16 19.65 15.00
N PRO A 47 -6.36 20.05 15.44
CA PRO A 47 -6.70 21.47 15.65
C PRO A 47 -5.78 22.21 16.62
N PHE A 48 -5.16 21.50 17.57
CA PHE A 48 -4.20 22.08 18.51
C PHE A 48 -2.83 22.39 17.89
N ILE A 49 -2.50 21.81 16.73
CA ILE A 49 -1.30 22.12 15.95
C ILE A 49 -1.58 23.26 14.97
N SER A 50 -2.78 23.29 14.38
CA SER A 50 -3.16 24.31 13.40
C SER A 50 -3.79 25.56 14.02
N ARG A 51 -3.67 25.78 15.34
CA ARG A 51 -4.31 26.94 16.01
C ARG A 51 -3.81 28.25 15.41
N ARG A 52 -4.75 29.18 15.27
CA ARG A 52 -4.52 30.50 14.70
C ARG A 52 -4.91 31.54 15.74
N ASP A 53 -4.08 32.56 15.90
CA ASP A 53 -4.41 33.73 16.70
C ASP A 53 -5.53 34.55 16.03
N SER A 54 -6.01 35.61 16.70
CA SER A 54 -7.06 36.48 16.16
C SER A 54 -6.67 37.24 14.88
N SER A 55 -5.40 37.17 14.46
CA SER A 55 -4.88 37.75 13.22
C SER A 55 -4.59 36.71 12.14
N ASP A 56 -5.14 35.49 12.29
CA ASP A 56 -4.97 34.35 11.38
C ASP A 56 -3.51 33.90 11.20
N ARG A 57 -2.66 34.14 12.21
CA ARG A 57 -1.28 33.62 12.24
C ARG A 57 -1.23 32.34 13.08
N PRO A 58 -0.41 31.32 12.71
CA PRO A 58 -0.21 30.17 13.57
C PRO A 58 0.20 30.61 14.97
N GLU A 59 -0.47 30.09 16.02
CA GLU A 59 -0.12 30.40 17.41
C GLU A 59 1.32 29.96 17.74
N ASP A 60 1.77 28.87 17.12
CA ASP A 60 3.16 28.44 17.11
C ASP A 60 3.63 28.22 15.65
N PRO A 61 4.35 29.18 15.05
CA PRO A 61 4.83 29.06 13.68
C PRO A 61 5.99 28.05 13.52
N THR A 62 6.53 27.51 14.61
CA THR A 62 7.65 26.56 14.59
C THR A 62 7.21 25.11 14.55
N THR A 63 5.99 24.80 14.99
CA THR A 63 5.47 23.43 15.00
C THR A 63 4.87 23.08 13.63
N ALA A 64 5.69 22.54 12.73
CA ALA A 64 5.20 21.89 11.52
C ALA A 64 4.55 20.55 11.89
N TYR A 65 3.40 20.24 11.29
CA TYR A 65 2.83 18.90 11.39
C TYR A 65 3.67 17.94 10.56
N GLU A 66 4.18 16.89 11.20
CA GLU A 66 5.10 15.93 10.59
C GLU A 66 4.45 14.57 10.34
N GLY A 67 3.13 14.44 10.49
CA GLY A 67 2.42 13.16 10.46
C GLY A 67 2.30 12.50 11.83
N ILE A 68 1.69 11.31 11.84
CA ILE A 68 1.51 10.49 13.04
C ILE A 68 2.64 9.46 13.08
N GLN A 69 3.53 9.57 14.06
CA GLN A 69 4.61 8.60 14.26
C GLN A 69 4.03 7.25 14.72
N ILE A 70 4.50 6.16 14.12
CA ILE A 70 4.21 4.79 14.55
C ILE A 70 5.36 4.31 15.44
N GLU A 71 5.15 4.41 16.75
CA GLU A 71 6.04 3.94 17.80
C GLU A 71 6.22 2.41 17.72
N GLY A 72 7.46 1.95 17.88
CA GLY A 72 7.81 0.52 17.79
C GLY A 72 7.94 -0.02 16.36
N ALA A 73 7.75 0.82 15.36
CA ALA A 73 8.00 0.48 13.96
C ALA A 73 9.23 1.22 13.41
N VAL A 74 9.82 0.62 12.38
CA VAL A 74 10.90 1.21 11.58
C VAL A 74 10.49 1.09 10.11
N ASN A 75 10.66 2.17 9.36
CA ASN A 75 10.53 2.14 7.90
C ASN A 75 11.91 1.81 7.32
N ILE A 76 12.08 0.54 6.94
CA ILE A 76 13.25 0.09 6.19
C ILE A 76 12.94 0.19 4.70
N ASP A 77 11.80 -0.37 4.29
CA ASP A 77 11.31 -0.37 2.91
C ASP A 77 9.77 -0.56 2.94
N TRP A 78 9.05 0.48 3.40
CA TRP A 78 7.58 0.47 3.47
C TRP A 78 6.95 0.71 2.11
N GLU A 79 6.20 -0.26 1.63
CA GLU A 79 5.70 -0.24 0.25
C GLU A 79 4.20 0.08 0.20
N ASP A 80 3.39 -0.57 1.02
CA ASP A 80 1.94 -0.45 0.91
C ASP A 80 1.22 -0.55 2.27
N ILE A 81 -0.02 -0.08 2.31
CA ILE A 81 -0.88 -0.04 3.50
C ILE A 81 -2.30 -0.50 3.13
N ALA A 82 -2.89 -1.33 3.98
CA ALA A 82 -4.28 -1.77 3.85
C ALA A 82 -5.04 -1.61 5.16
N CYS A 83 -6.37 -1.46 5.06
CA CYS A 83 -7.26 -1.29 6.21
C CYS A 83 -8.36 -2.37 6.25
N ASP A 84 -8.55 -2.99 7.41
CA ASP A 84 -9.63 -3.95 7.70
C ASP A 84 -10.30 -3.60 9.03
N GLY A 85 -11.56 -3.19 8.98
CA GLY A 85 -12.21 -2.54 10.12
C GLY A 85 -11.35 -1.37 10.63
N ASP A 86 -11.10 -1.29 11.93
CA ASP A 86 -10.28 -0.27 12.57
C ASP A 86 -8.76 -0.59 12.58
N THR A 87 -8.31 -1.54 11.75
CA THR A 87 -6.94 -2.07 11.79
C THR A 87 -6.21 -1.78 10.49
N LEU A 88 -5.08 -1.08 10.61
CA LEU A 88 -4.12 -0.81 9.55
C LEU A 88 -3.03 -1.88 9.53
N TYR A 89 -2.71 -2.36 8.34
CA TYR A 89 -1.57 -3.21 8.03
C TYR A 89 -0.59 -2.40 7.19
N ILE A 90 0.61 -2.17 7.71
CA ILE A 90 1.67 -1.43 7.02
C ILE A 90 2.76 -2.43 6.65
N ALA A 91 3.06 -2.57 5.36
CA ALA A 91 3.99 -3.57 4.85
C ALA A 91 5.40 -3.00 4.69
N ASP A 92 6.29 -3.42 5.58
CA ASP A 92 7.75 -3.28 5.44
C ASP A 92 8.29 -4.49 4.65
N THR A 93 7.93 -4.53 3.37
CA THR A 93 8.12 -5.69 2.49
C THR A 93 8.92 -5.41 1.22
N GLY A 94 9.35 -4.17 1.02
CA GLY A 94 10.28 -3.82 -0.03
C GLY A 94 11.57 -4.60 0.11
N ASN A 95 12.06 -5.11 -1.03
CA ASN A 95 13.20 -6.00 -1.10
C ASN A 95 13.80 -6.02 -2.52
N ASN A 96 14.05 -4.83 -3.08
CA ASN A 96 14.59 -4.65 -4.42
C ASN A 96 15.78 -5.58 -4.77
N GLY A 97 16.72 -5.75 -3.83
CA GLY A 97 17.89 -6.61 -3.97
C GLY A 97 17.66 -8.09 -3.62
N ASN A 98 16.45 -8.47 -3.22
CA ASN A 98 16.02 -9.81 -2.82
C ASN A 98 16.88 -10.43 -1.70
N ALA A 99 17.44 -9.58 -0.84
CA ALA A 99 18.44 -9.93 0.18
C ALA A 99 17.93 -9.77 1.62
N ARG A 100 16.82 -9.05 1.84
CA ARG A 100 16.24 -8.84 3.17
C ARG A 100 15.68 -10.12 3.74
N ARG A 101 15.88 -10.31 5.06
CA ARG A 101 15.44 -11.47 5.85
C ARG A 101 14.48 -11.06 6.98
N ASP A 102 14.18 -9.79 7.05
CA ASP A 102 13.52 -9.10 8.15
C ASP A 102 12.19 -8.48 7.71
N LEU A 103 11.66 -8.86 6.55
CA LEU A 103 10.35 -8.42 6.04
C LEU A 103 9.26 -8.61 7.10
N ALA A 104 8.38 -7.63 7.23
CA ALA A 104 7.32 -7.69 8.22
C ALA A 104 6.10 -6.84 7.85
N VAL A 105 4.99 -7.12 8.53
CA VAL A 105 3.82 -6.25 8.55
C VAL A 105 3.64 -5.68 9.95
N TYR A 106 3.55 -4.37 10.06
CA TYR A 106 3.13 -3.71 11.29
C TYR A 106 1.61 -3.63 11.35
N VAL A 107 1.04 -3.96 12.51
CA VAL A 107 -0.40 -3.88 12.76
C VAL A 107 -0.66 -2.73 13.72
N VAL A 108 -1.48 -1.78 13.30
CA VAL A 108 -1.78 -0.54 14.04
C VAL A 108 -3.30 -0.36 14.07
N LYS A 109 -3.86 0.16 15.16
CA LYS A 109 -5.26 0.65 15.10
C LYS A 109 -5.29 2.00 14.42
N GLU A 110 -6.37 2.30 13.71
CA GLU A 110 -6.57 3.63 13.14
C GLU A 110 -6.47 4.69 14.26
N PRO A 111 -5.46 5.58 14.23
CA PRO A 111 -5.35 6.63 15.22
C PRO A 111 -6.37 7.74 14.92
N ASN A 112 -6.81 8.46 15.94
CA ASN A 112 -7.69 9.60 15.71
C ASN A 112 -6.89 10.75 15.06
N PRO A 113 -7.18 11.13 13.80
CA PRO A 113 -6.38 12.10 13.05
C PRO A 113 -6.47 13.52 13.59
N GLU A 114 -7.47 13.83 14.42
CA GLU A 114 -7.68 15.16 14.99
C GLU A 114 -7.01 15.32 16.37
N THR A 115 -6.58 14.22 16.99
CA THR A 115 -6.08 14.25 18.38
C THR A 115 -4.74 13.53 18.58
N THR A 116 -4.25 12.78 17.59
CA THR A 116 -3.09 11.90 17.74
C THR A 116 -1.89 12.42 16.97
N LEU A 117 -0.71 12.42 17.60
CA LEU A 117 0.60 12.62 16.95
C LEU A 117 1.48 11.38 16.96
N GLN A 118 1.17 10.41 17.83
CA GLN A 118 1.90 9.17 17.98
C GLN A 118 0.90 8.02 18.20
N ALA A 119 1.08 6.93 17.47
CA ALA A 119 0.36 5.68 17.62
C ALA A 119 1.36 4.54 17.81
N HIS A 120 0.94 3.44 18.44
CA HIS A 120 1.83 2.29 18.66
C HIS A 120 1.53 1.15 17.69
N ALA A 121 2.57 0.55 17.13
CA ALA A 121 2.44 -0.75 16.49
C ALA A 121 2.06 -1.81 17.54
N LEU A 122 0.86 -2.37 17.41
CA LEU A 122 0.37 -3.42 18.30
C LEU A 122 1.09 -4.75 18.07
N LYS A 123 1.44 -5.02 16.81
CA LYS A 123 2.17 -6.21 16.40
C LYS A 123 3.17 -5.85 15.30
N ARG A 124 4.27 -6.58 15.29
CA ARG A 124 5.12 -6.80 14.13
C ARG A 124 4.96 -8.27 13.75
N LEU A 125 4.54 -8.54 12.52
CA LEU A 125 4.34 -9.88 11.98
C LEU A 125 5.49 -10.17 11.01
N PRO A 126 6.56 -10.86 11.43
CA PRO A 126 7.65 -11.21 10.53
C PRO A 126 7.14 -12.17 9.44
N VAL A 127 7.45 -11.90 8.18
CA VAL A 127 6.98 -12.72 7.04
C VAL A 127 8.15 -13.28 6.25
N ALA A 128 7.94 -14.44 5.64
CA ALA A 128 8.92 -15.05 4.73
C ALA A 128 8.21 -15.78 3.59
N TYR A 129 8.80 -15.74 2.40
CA TYR A 129 8.32 -16.50 1.27
C TYR A 129 8.66 -17.98 1.41
N PRO A 130 7.72 -18.90 1.09
CA PRO A 130 7.95 -20.34 1.21
C PRO A 130 9.05 -20.85 0.26
N ASP A 131 9.31 -20.14 -0.83
CA ASP A 131 10.14 -20.53 -1.96
C ASP A 131 11.41 -19.69 -2.13
N GLN A 132 11.69 -18.73 -1.23
CA GLN A 132 12.99 -18.06 -1.16
C GLN A 132 13.95 -18.86 -0.27
N LYS A 133 15.02 -19.41 -0.85
CA LYS A 133 16.03 -20.20 -0.12
C LYS A 133 17.40 -19.52 -0.02
N ALA A 134 17.70 -18.62 -0.95
CA ALA A 134 18.94 -17.84 -0.99
C ALA A 134 18.65 -16.34 -0.77
N PHE A 135 19.64 -15.62 -0.23
CA PHE A 135 19.60 -14.18 0.01
C PHE A 135 20.98 -13.57 -0.35
N PRO A 136 21.11 -12.83 -1.46
CA PRO A 136 20.07 -12.57 -2.47
C PRO A 136 19.48 -13.84 -3.09
N GLY A 137 18.22 -13.79 -3.51
CA GLY A 137 17.58 -14.89 -4.25
C GLY A 137 18.25 -15.14 -5.61
N ASP A 138 18.24 -16.40 -6.08
CA ASP A 138 18.71 -16.78 -7.42
C ASP A 138 17.82 -16.19 -8.53
N VAL A 139 16.53 -15.99 -8.19
CA VAL A 139 15.56 -15.21 -8.96
C VAL A 139 15.10 -14.03 -8.12
N TRP A 140 14.81 -12.89 -8.77
CA TRP A 140 14.46 -11.65 -8.08
C TRP A 140 12.95 -11.41 -8.11
N ARG A 141 12.23 -12.22 -7.33
CA ARG A 141 10.76 -12.31 -7.28
C ARG A 141 10.21 -12.30 -5.84
N PHE A 142 11.00 -11.81 -4.91
CA PHE A 142 10.75 -11.77 -3.45
C PHE A 142 10.78 -10.35 -2.90
N ASP A 143 10.37 -9.42 -3.77
CA ASP A 143 10.12 -8.01 -3.57
C ASP A 143 8.60 -7.82 -3.62
N CYS A 144 7.99 -7.27 -2.58
CA CYS A 144 6.54 -7.14 -2.50
C CYS A 144 6.13 -5.72 -2.24
N GLU A 145 5.37 -5.18 -3.17
CA GLU A 145 4.99 -3.77 -3.16
C GLU A 145 3.48 -3.56 -3.11
N ALA A 146 2.70 -4.64 -3.03
CA ALA A 146 1.24 -4.53 -3.01
C ALA A 146 0.64 -5.49 -1.99
N ILE A 147 -0.20 -4.96 -1.11
CA ILE A 147 -0.99 -5.75 -0.15
C ILE A 147 -2.47 -5.42 -0.25
N PHE A 148 -3.32 -6.38 0.08
CA PHE A 148 -4.76 -6.10 0.21
C PHE A 148 -5.40 -7.07 1.20
N VAL A 149 -6.57 -6.69 1.72
CA VAL A 149 -7.36 -7.55 2.58
C VAL A 149 -8.54 -8.15 1.80
N PHE A 150 -8.75 -9.45 1.96
CA PHE A 150 -9.90 -10.17 1.44
C PHE A 150 -10.34 -11.22 2.45
N GLN A 151 -11.62 -11.17 2.85
CA GLN A 151 -12.22 -12.06 3.85
C GLN A 151 -11.43 -12.15 5.16
N GLY A 152 -10.96 -11.00 5.65
CA GLY A 152 -10.20 -10.89 6.91
C GLY A 152 -8.79 -11.48 6.86
N LYS A 153 -8.24 -11.73 5.66
CA LYS A 153 -6.86 -12.19 5.47
C LYS A 153 -6.08 -11.19 4.63
N LEU A 154 -4.80 -11.05 4.95
CA LEU A 154 -3.86 -10.20 4.22
C LEU A 154 -3.18 -10.99 3.09
N TYR A 155 -3.15 -10.37 1.91
CA TYR A 155 -2.56 -10.91 0.69
C TYR A 155 -1.44 -9.99 0.20
N PHE A 156 -0.52 -10.55 -0.56
CA PHE A 156 0.73 -9.94 -1.00
C PHE A 156 0.95 -10.24 -2.47
N LEU A 157 1.30 -9.23 -3.27
CA LEU A 157 1.68 -9.38 -4.67
C LEU A 157 3.13 -8.93 -4.87
N THR A 158 3.92 -9.78 -5.52
CA THR A 158 5.35 -9.51 -5.74
C THR A 158 5.61 -8.72 -7.00
N LYS A 159 6.63 -7.86 -6.94
CA LYS A 159 7.27 -7.17 -8.06
C LYS A 159 8.44 -8.02 -8.54
N HIS A 160 8.47 -8.33 -9.83
CA HIS A 160 9.52 -9.18 -10.41
C HIS A 160 10.54 -8.35 -11.17
N ARG A 161 11.82 -8.56 -10.89
CA ARG A 161 12.93 -7.86 -11.54
C ARG A 161 13.83 -8.88 -12.22
N ALA A 162 14.47 -8.48 -13.33
CA ALA A 162 15.52 -9.29 -13.89
C ALA A 162 16.68 -9.39 -12.87
N PRO A 163 17.27 -10.59 -12.65
CA PRO A 163 18.30 -10.76 -11.63
C PRO A 163 19.47 -9.79 -11.83
N ARG A 164 19.85 -9.10 -10.74
CA ARG A 164 20.93 -8.09 -10.70
C ARG A 164 20.69 -6.85 -11.56
N GLN A 165 19.46 -6.63 -12.03
CA GLN A 165 19.08 -5.47 -12.83
C GLN A 165 17.88 -4.78 -12.16
N LEU A 166 18.18 -3.90 -11.20
CA LEU A 166 17.16 -3.24 -10.37
C LEU A 166 16.10 -2.52 -11.22
N SER A 167 16.51 -1.85 -12.31
CA SER A 167 15.61 -1.07 -13.16
C SER A 167 15.01 -1.85 -14.34
N THR A 168 15.12 -3.18 -14.36
CA THR A 168 14.63 -3.98 -15.48
C THR A 168 13.48 -4.89 -15.04
N PRO A 169 12.25 -4.65 -15.51
CA PRO A 169 11.12 -5.48 -15.15
C PRO A 169 11.26 -6.89 -15.71
N GLU A 170 10.89 -7.87 -14.89
CA GLU A 170 10.58 -9.23 -15.32
C GLU A 170 9.07 -9.40 -15.26
N ASN A 171 8.50 -10.14 -16.21
CA ASN A 171 7.06 -10.36 -16.25
C ASN A 171 6.57 -11.20 -15.06
N GLY A 172 5.35 -10.87 -14.65
CA GLY A 172 4.55 -11.68 -13.76
C GLY A 172 4.57 -11.22 -12.32
N THR A 173 3.77 -11.90 -11.52
CA THR A 173 3.62 -11.66 -10.08
C THR A 173 3.18 -12.95 -9.40
N LYS A 174 3.47 -13.07 -8.11
CA LYS A 174 2.96 -14.15 -7.27
C LYS A 174 2.06 -13.56 -6.20
N LEU A 175 0.91 -14.19 -6.01
CA LEU A 175 -0.04 -13.88 -4.95
C LEU A 175 0.21 -14.81 -3.77
N TYR A 176 0.56 -14.22 -2.64
CA TYR A 176 0.69 -14.93 -1.38
C TYR A 176 -0.37 -14.49 -0.37
N ARG A 177 -0.61 -15.32 0.64
CA ARG A 177 -1.55 -15.07 1.73
C ARG A 177 -0.90 -15.33 3.07
N LEU A 178 -1.19 -14.46 4.04
CA LEU A 178 -0.80 -14.65 5.43
C LEU A 178 -1.88 -15.43 6.18
N ASP A 179 -1.58 -16.66 6.56
CA ASP A 179 -2.50 -17.55 7.29
C ASP A 179 -2.29 -17.58 8.81
N THR A 180 -1.19 -16.99 9.29
CA THR A 180 -0.80 -16.96 10.71
C THR A 180 -0.39 -15.54 11.12
N GLN A 181 -0.46 -15.22 12.41
CA GLN A 181 -0.10 -13.89 12.94
C GLN A 181 0.83 -14.00 14.15
N TYR A 182 1.84 -14.86 14.06
CA TYR A 182 2.86 -14.96 15.10
C TYR A 182 3.71 -13.70 15.17
N THR A 183 4.07 -13.29 16.38
CA THR A 183 4.97 -12.16 16.66
C THR A 183 6.36 -12.62 17.12
N ASP A 184 6.49 -13.88 17.51
CA ASP A 184 7.69 -14.48 18.11
C ASP A 184 8.49 -15.36 17.12
N ARG A 185 7.97 -15.58 15.91
CA ARG A 185 8.57 -16.40 14.85
C ARG A 185 8.12 -15.93 13.47
N LEU A 186 8.77 -16.45 12.43
CA LEU A 186 8.40 -16.17 11.04
C LEU A 186 7.02 -16.75 10.71
N ASN A 187 6.20 -15.96 10.03
CA ASN A 187 5.00 -16.42 9.34
C ASN A 187 5.39 -16.75 7.90
N THR A 188 5.48 -18.04 7.57
CA THR A 188 5.69 -18.46 6.18
C THR A 188 4.41 -18.23 5.40
N LEU A 189 4.48 -17.40 4.36
CA LEU A 189 3.32 -17.11 3.52
C LEU A 189 2.90 -18.35 2.70
N THR A 190 1.61 -18.42 2.39
CA THR A 190 1.06 -19.44 1.48
C THR A 190 1.05 -18.88 0.06
N LEU A 191 1.73 -19.53 -0.89
CA LEU A 191 1.59 -19.21 -2.32
C LEU A 191 0.20 -19.65 -2.80
N VAL A 192 -0.63 -18.69 -3.20
CA VAL A 192 -2.04 -18.91 -3.57
C VAL A 192 -2.20 -18.98 -5.09
N ASP A 193 -1.60 -18.03 -5.81
CA ASP A 193 -1.82 -17.85 -7.24
C ASP A 193 -0.60 -17.19 -7.91
N THR A 194 -0.57 -17.19 -9.24
CA THR A 194 0.48 -16.56 -10.03
C THR A 194 -0.10 -15.98 -11.32
N HIS A 195 0.42 -14.85 -11.79
CA HIS A 195 0.15 -14.36 -13.14
C HIS A 195 1.46 -14.24 -13.91
N ASP A 196 1.51 -14.76 -15.14
CA ASP A 196 2.77 -14.81 -15.90
C ASP A 196 3.13 -13.46 -16.53
N ASN A 197 2.16 -12.59 -16.77
CA ASN A 197 2.41 -11.30 -17.41
C ASN A 197 1.30 -10.27 -17.14
N LEU A 198 1.59 -9.23 -16.36
CA LEU A 198 0.69 -8.07 -16.18
C LEU A 198 1.10 -6.85 -17.02
N GLY A 199 2.08 -7.02 -17.92
CA GLY A 199 2.59 -5.94 -18.77
C GLY A 199 3.43 -4.90 -18.02
N GLY A 200 3.76 -5.16 -16.74
CA GLY A 200 4.67 -4.35 -15.95
C GLY A 200 4.83 -4.83 -14.51
N TRP A 201 5.58 -4.07 -13.73
CA TRP A 201 5.73 -4.25 -12.28
C TRP A 201 4.43 -4.00 -11.56
N VAL A 202 4.05 -4.89 -10.64
CA VAL A 202 3.01 -4.58 -9.66
C VAL A 202 3.57 -3.56 -8.68
N THR A 203 2.81 -2.49 -8.43
CA THR A 203 3.19 -1.41 -7.49
C THR A 203 2.18 -1.18 -6.36
N ALA A 204 0.91 -1.53 -6.55
CA ALA A 204 -0.07 -1.55 -5.46
C ALA A 204 -1.29 -2.40 -5.82
N ALA A 205 -2.11 -2.73 -4.82
CA ALA A 205 -3.37 -3.42 -5.04
C ALA A 205 -4.43 -3.03 -4.01
N ALA A 206 -5.71 -3.10 -4.40
CA ALA A 206 -6.81 -2.80 -3.49
C ALA A 206 -8.04 -3.67 -3.80
N MET A 207 -8.72 -4.14 -2.75
CA MET A 207 -9.95 -4.91 -2.85
C MET A 207 -11.17 -3.99 -2.77
N SER A 208 -12.14 -4.17 -3.66
CA SER A 208 -13.38 -3.39 -3.65
C SER A 208 -14.15 -3.62 -2.33
N PRO A 209 -14.91 -2.62 -1.83
CA PRO A 209 -15.66 -2.77 -0.57
C PRO A 209 -16.62 -3.97 -0.53
N ASP A 210 -17.20 -4.35 -1.66
CA ASP A 210 -18.06 -5.55 -1.80
C ASP A 210 -17.28 -6.86 -2.02
N GLU A 211 -15.94 -6.80 -1.99
CA GLU A 211 -14.99 -7.87 -2.26
C GLU A 211 -15.16 -8.56 -3.62
N ARG A 212 -15.82 -7.91 -4.59
CA ARG A 212 -16.05 -8.51 -5.92
C ARG A 212 -14.91 -8.29 -6.87
N ARG A 213 -14.04 -7.31 -6.62
CA ARG A 213 -12.99 -6.90 -7.56
C ARG A 213 -11.70 -6.54 -6.87
N LEU A 214 -10.64 -7.19 -7.32
CA LEU A 214 -9.27 -6.81 -7.00
C LEU A 214 -8.76 -5.85 -8.08
N ALA A 215 -8.35 -4.66 -7.67
CA ALA A 215 -7.59 -3.73 -8.48
C ALA A 215 -6.10 -3.97 -8.26
N VAL A 216 -5.32 -4.07 -9.34
CA VAL A 216 -3.84 -4.17 -9.29
C VAL A 216 -3.27 -3.10 -10.20
N LEU A 217 -2.45 -2.23 -9.63
CA LEU A 217 -1.73 -1.21 -10.35
C LEU A 217 -0.42 -1.80 -10.87
N CYS A 218 -0.11 -1.49 -12.14
CA CYS A 218 1.13 -1.88 -12.75
C CYS A 218 1.86 -0.69 -13.37
N GLN A 219 3.19 -0.69 -13.26
CA GLN A 219 4.10 0.33 -13.76
C GLN A 219 5.13 -0.30 -14.71
N ALA A 220 5.49 0.44 -15.77
CA ALA A 220 6.57 0.16 -16.73
C ALA A 220 6.53 -1.21 -17.46
N PRO A 221 6.65 -1.28 -18.80
CA PRO A 221 6.87 -0.18 -19.73
C PRO A 221 5.64 0.72 -19.92
N GLN A 222 4.44 0.24 -19.59
CA GLN A 222 3.22 1.01 -19.68
C GLN A 222 2.44 0.89 -18.38
N GLN A 223 2.06 2.04 -17.83
CA GLN A 223 1.23 2.08 -16.64
C GLN A 223 -0.17 1.55 -16.96
N SER A 224 -0.70 0.67 -16.11
CA SER A 224 -2.04 0.11 -16.29
C SER A 224 -2.71 -0.28 -14.98
N LEU A 225 -4.03 -0.27 -15.00
CA LEU A 225 -4.88 -0.82 -13.95
C LEU A 225 -5.45 -2.15 -14.43
N TRP A 226 -5.18 -3.21 -13.69
CA TRP A 226 -5.83 -4.51 -13.87
C TRP A 226 -6.98 -4.65 -12.88
N LEU A 227 -8.13 -5.10 -13.37
CA LEU A 227 -9.31 -5.42 -12.57
C LEU A 227 -9.60 -6.91 -12.70
N PHE A 228 -9.49 -7.65 -11.59
CA PHE A 228 -9.82 -9.07 -11.52
C PHE A 228 -11.15 -9.26 -10.80
N GLU A 229 -12.11 -9.90 -11.45
CA GLU A 229 -13.34 -10.36 -10.80
C GLU A 229 -13.04 -11.47 -9.79
N ARG A 230 -13.77 -11.46 -8.67
CA ARG A 230 -13.68 -12.51 -7.67
C ARG A 230 -14.01 -13.87 -8.29
N PRO A 231 -13.15 -14.90 -8.08
CA PRO A 231 -13.44 -16.24 -8.57
C PRO A 231 -14.66 -16.84 -7.85
N ALA A 232 -15.34 -17.78 -8.51
CA ALA A 232 -16.52 -18.43 -7.94
C ALA A 232 -16.25 -19.18 -6.62
N ARG A 233 -15.01 -19.63 -6.40
CA ARG A 233 -14.54 -20.30 -5.18
C ARG A 233 -13.08 -19.95 -4.91
N GLY A 234 -12.72 -19.87 -3.64
CA GLY A 234 -11.34 -19.59 -3.21
C GLY A 234 -10.91 -18.16 -3.51
N ASP A 235 -9.61 -17.99 -3.68
CA ASP A 235 -8.88 -16.71 -3.68
C ASP A 235 -7.85 -16.63 -4.83
N LYS A 236 -8.02 -17.45 -5.86
CA LYS A 236 -7.20 -17.43 -7.07
C LYS A 236 -7.66 -16.37 -8.06
N PHE A 237 -7.56 -15.11 -7.68
CA PHE A 237 -8.01 -13.97 -8.49
C PHE A 237 -7.29 -13.89 -9.84
N LEU A 238 -5.99 -14.17 -9.87
CA LEU A 238 -5.14 -13.91 -11.02
C LEU A 238 -5.37 -14.92 -12.15
N THR A 239 -5.59 -16.20 -11.81
CA THR A 239 -5.79 -17.26 -12.82
C THR A 239 -7.25 -17.63 -13.06
N GLN A 240 -8.14 -17.39 -12.09
CA GLN A 240 -9.55 -17.79 -12.18
C GLN A 240 -10.54 -16.63 -12.24
N GLY A 241 -10.09 -15.41 -11.88
CA GLY A 241 -10.89 -14.20 -12.05
C GLY A 241 -10.89 -13.74 -13.51
N LYS A 242 -12.04 -13.24 -13.99
CA LYS A 242 -12.04 -12.53 -15.27
C LYS A 242 -11.28 -11.23 -15.09
N ALA A 243 -10.34 -10.96 -15.99
CA ALA A 243 -9.46 -9.82 -15.91
C ALA A 243 -9.77 -8.78 -16.99
N LYS A 244 -9.66 -7.50 -16.65
CA LYS A 244 -9.67 -6.38 -17.59
C LYS A 244 -8.49 -5.48 -17.32
N GLN A 245 -7.72 -5.17 -18.36
CA GLN A 245 -6.63 -4.19 -18.30
C GLN A 245 -7.12 -2.84 -18.83
N ILE A 246 -6.81 -1.77 -18.10
CA ILE A 246 -7.08 -0.38 -18.47
C ILE A 246 -5.74 0.35 -18.50
N PRO A 247 -5.22 0.72 -19.68
CA PRO A 247 -4.03 1.53 -19.78
C PRO A 247 -4.25 2.90 -19.15
N LEU A 248 -3.31 3.35 -18.31
CA LEU A 248 -3.31 4.67 -17.72
C LEU A 248 -2.40 5.58 -18.56
N GLN A 249 -2.86 6.80 -18.84
CA GLN A 249 -2.09 7.81 -19.57
C GLN A 249 -1.73 8.95 -18.63
N ASN A 250 -0.51 9.47 -18.75
CA ASN A 250 -0.02 10.66 -18.04
C ASN A 250 0.01 10.56 -16.51
N GLY A 251 -0.07 9.36 -15.92
CA GLY A 251 -0.03 9.16 -14.46
C GLY A 251 1.36 9.30 -13.82
N LYS A 252 2.43 9.37 -14.64
CA LYS A 252 3.83 9.23 -14.20
C LYS A 252 4.02 7.93 -13.39
N GLN A 253 4.73 7.97 -12.28
CA GLN A 253 4.99 6.81 -11.43
C GLN A 253 3.92 6.70 -10.34
N CYS A 254 2.82 6.03 -10.65
CA CYS A 254 1.80 5.73 -9.63
C CYS A 254 2.18 4.51 -8.82
N GLU A 255 2.15 4.69 -7.51
CA GLU A 255 2.58 3.69 -6.53
C GLU A 255 1.43 3.26 -5.62
N ALA A 256 0.35 4.05 -5.48
CA ALA A 256 -0.73 3.71 -4.55
C ALA A 256 -2.11 3.71 -5.21
N ILE A 257 -2.99 2.80 -4.77
CA ILE A 257 -4.38 2.69 -5.24
C ILE A 257 -5.32 2.27 -4.11
N GLU A 258 -6.53 2.82 -4.07
CA GLU A 258 -7.58 2.42 -3.12
C GLU A 258 -8.98 2.67 -3.70
N TRP A 259 -9.98 1.89 -3.27
CA TRP A 259 -11.37 2.07 -3.64
C TRP A 259 -12.06 3.14 -2.80
N ILE A 260 -12.61 4.16 -3.48
CA ILE A 260 -13.50 5.16 -2.89
C ILE A 260 -14.90 4.55 -2.69
N ASP A 261 -15.33 3.68 -3.59
CA ASP A 261 -16.56 2.89 -3.50
C ASP A 261 -16.45 1.71 -4.49
N ASN A 262 -17.54 0.99 -4.80
CA ASN A 262 -17.48 -0.16 -5.72
C ASN A 262 -17.32 0.22 -7.22
N GLN A 263 -17.23 1.51 -7.55
CA GLN A 263 -17.16 2.02 -8.92
C GLN A 263 -16.02 3.03 -9.13
N ARG A 264 -15.53 3.67 -8.06
CA ARG A 264 -14.48 4.68 -8.15
C ARG A 264 -13.24 4.28 -7.36
N LEU A 265 -12.09 4.53 -7.97
CA LEU A 265 -10.76 4.34 -7.39
C LEU A 265 -10.07 5.68 -7.22
N VAL A 266 -9.26 5.82 -6.18
CA VAL A 266 -8.23 6.83 -6.06
C VAL A 266 -6.88 6.20 -6.39
N ILE A 267 -6.08 6.88 -7.20
CA ILE A 267 -4.71 6.52 -7.53
C ILE A 267 -3.82 7.70 -7.20
N THR A 268 -2.65 7.45 -6.63
CA THR A 268 -1.67 8.51 -6.37
C THR A 268 -0.31 8.18 -6.96
N ASN A 269 0.52 9.21 -7.14
CA ASN A 269 1.89 9.07 -7.63
C ASN A 269 2.92 9.72 -6.72
N GLU A 270 4.20 9.43 -6.95
CA GLU A 270 5.33 10.01 -6.23
C GLU A 270 5.37 11.56 -6.32
N GLN A 271 4.75 12.14 -7.35
CA GLN A 271 4.65 13.60 -7.50
C GLN A 271 3.51 14.21 -6.67
N ARG A 272 2.82 13.40 -5.85
CA ARG A 272 1.75 13.80 -4.91
C ARG A 272 0.50 14.29 -5.61
N GLU A 273 0.29 13.80 -6.83
CA GLU A 273 -0.93 13.98 -7.60
C GLU A 273 -1.95 12.91 -7.18
N ILE A 274 -3.22 13.28 -7.14
CA ILE A 274 -4.33 12.41 -6.78
C ILE A 274 -5.26 12.34 -7.99
N PHE A 275 -5.55 11.14 -8.46
CA PHE A 275 -6.41 10.86 -9.59
C PHE A 275 -7.60 10.04 -9.14
N VAL A 276 -8.81 10.48 -9.48
CA VAL A 276 -10.02 9.67 -9.28
C VAL A 276 -10.41 9.04 -10.61
N VAL A 277 -10.46 7.71 -10.64
CA VAL A 277 -10.85 6.92 -11.79
C VAL A 277 -12.27 6.40 -11.58
N ASP A 278 -13.20 6.83 -12.43
CA ASP A 278 -14.58 6.32 -12.44
C ASP A 278 -14.70 5.16 -13.44
N LEU A 279 -15.00 3.98 -12.93
CA LEU A 279 -15.16 2.77 -13.71
C LEU A 279 -16.59 2.58 -14.24
N GLY A 280 -17.57 3.41 -13.87
CA GLY A 280 -18.98 3.24 -14.26
C GLY A 280 -19.22 3.25 -15.78
N SER A 281 -18.30 3.81 -16.55
CA SER A 281 -18.33 3.77 -18.03
C SER A 281 -17.54 2.61 -18.64
N VAL A 282 -16.77 1.90 -17.81
CA VAL A 282 -15.83 0.84 -18.20
C VAL A 282 -16.35 -0.54 -17.77
N LEU A 283 -17.35 -0.60 -16.88
CA LEU A 283 -17.95 -1.81 -16.32
C LEU A 283 -19.32 -2.07 -16.94
#